data_AF-A0A0M3KBB5-F1
#
_entry.id   AF-A0A0M3KBB5-F1
#
_cell.length_a   1.000
_cell.length_b   1.000
_cell.length_c   1.000
_cell.angle_alpha   90.00
_cell.angle_beta   90.00
_cell.angle_gamma   90.00
#
_symmetry.space_group_name_H-M   'P 1'
#
loop_
_entity.id
_entity.type
_entity.pdbx_description
1 polymer ?
#
loop_
_entity_poly.entity_id
_entity_poly.type
_entity_poly.pdbx_seq_one_letter_code
_entity_poly.pdbx_strand_id
1 'polypeptide(L)'
;MKTVEVDDALEGHPVQYREVQNHESALFLSYFKNGIKYLQGGAASGFNHVDENEFDNWTPRLFQCKGKRNVRCAQVACERASLNLGDVFILDCGADIYVWMPPDSGRLERIKVLKCSFHISMQLQNNSLLKGMRQAQSIRDQERCGTPNLHCLDEDWDTNEEFWSIMGGCEQLGDLKSPQDGGDDSDFWRVNKKPLVLTR
;
A
#
# COMPACT_ATOMS: atom_id res chain seq x y z
N MET A 1 -8.86 0.44 -28.62
CA MET A 1 -9.01 0.37 -27.15
C MET A 1 -8.41 -0.96 -26.75
N LYS A 2 -7.39 -0.97 -25.89
CA LYS A 2 -6.54 -2.16 -25.69
C LYS A 2 -7.30 -3.42 -25.27
N THR A 3 -8.37 -3.29 -24.48
CA THR A 3 -9.19 -4.43 -24.06
C THR A 3 -9.94 -5.08 -25.23
N VAL A 4 -10.41 -4.27 -26.19
CA VAL A 4 -11.08 -4.76 -27.41
C VAL A 4 -10.09 -5.45 -28.33
N GLU A 5 -8.91 -4.87 -28.52
CA GLU A 5 -7.84 -5.46 -29.34
C GLU A 5 -7.40 -6.84 -28.83
N VAL A 6 -7.32 -7.03 -27.51
CA VAL A 6 -6.96 -8.31 -26.88
C VAL A 6 -8.10 -9.32 -26.96
N ASP A 7 -9.35 -8.87 -26.80
CA ASP A 7 -10.53 -9.74 -26.91
C ASP A 7 -10.70 -10.29 -28.33
N ASP A 8 -10.54 -9.42 -29.34
CA ASP A 8 -10.55 -9.80 -30.76
C ASP A 8 -9.44 -10.83 -31.07
N ALA A 9 -8.23 -10.62 -30.51
CA ALA A 9 -7.11 -11.55 -30.66
C ALA A 9 -7.33 -12.91 -29.95
N LEU A 10 -8.24 -12.96 -28.99
CA LEU A 10 -8.62 -14.16 -28.23
C LEU A 10 -10.00 -14.68 -28.66
N GLU A 11 -10.44 -14.31 -29.86
CA GLU A 11 -11.67 -14.79 -30.50
C GLU A 11 -12.96 -14.53 -29.68
N GLY A 12 -12.95 -13.49 -28.84
CA GLY A 12 -14.10 -13.12 -27.99
C GLY A 12 -14.43 -14.14 -26.90
N HIS A 13 -13.52 -15.06 -26.58
CA HIS A 13 -13.66 -15.98 -25.46
C HIS A 13 -13.55 -15.31 -24.07
N PRO A 14 -12.68 -14.31 -23.85
CA PRO A 14 -12.57 -13.65 -22.54
C PRO A 14 -13.83 -12.88 -22.13
N VAL A 15 -14.05 -12.77 -20.81
CA VAL A 15 -15.08 -11.88 -20.24
C VAL A 15 -14.43 -10.57 -19.82
N GLN A 16 -14.94 -9.46 -20.36
CA GLN A 16 -14.43 -8.12 -20.04
C GLN A 16 -15.12 -7.53 -18.81
N TYR A 17 -14.33 -6.95 -17.91
CA TYR A 17 -14.81 -6.19 -16.75
C TYR A 17 -14.24 -4.78 -16.76
N ARG A 18 -15.06 -3.79 -16.39
CA ARG A 18 -14.61 -2.41 -16.15
C ARG A 18 -14.47 -2.20 -14.64
N GLU A 19 -13.23 -2.09 -14.21
CA GLU A 19 -12.88 -1.82 -12.82
C GLU A 19 -12.61 -0.33 -12.61
N VAL A 20 -13.19 0.24 -11.56
CA VAL A 20 -13.00 1.65 -11.18
C VAL A 20 -12.37 1.68 -9.79
N GLN A 21 -11.38 2.55 -9.58
CA GLN A 21 -10.71 2.70 -8.29
C GLN A 21 -11.73 2.86 -7.15
N ASN A 22 -11.51 2.13 -6.05
CA ASN A 22 -12.40 2.03 -4.88
C ASN A 22 -13.75 1.32 -5.11
N HIS A 23 -14.09 0.99 -6.36
CA HIS A 23 -15.33 0.32 -6.75
C HIS A 23 -15.06 -0.96 -7.54
N GLU A 24 -13.92 -1.61 -7.28
CA GLU A 24 -13.54 -2.83 -7.96
C GLU A 24 -14.43 -4.01 -7.58
N SER A 25 -14.65 -4.91 -8.53
CA SER A 25 -15.40 -6.13 -8.35
C SER A 25 -14.73 -7.05 -7.32
N ALA A 26 -15.54 -7.83 -6.60
CA ALA A 26 -15.02 -8.81 -5.66
C ALA A 26 -14.11 -9.85 -6.34
N LEU A 27 -14.38 -10.17 -7.61
CA LEU A 27 -13.55 -11.07 -8.41
C LEU A 27 -12.16 -10.46 -8.64
N PHE A 28 -12.09 -9.20 -9.09
CA PHE A 28 -10.82 -8.51 -9.28
C PHE A 28 -10.01 -8.42 -7.98
N LEU A 29 -10.66 -8.03 -6.88
CA LEU A 29 -10.02 -7.98 -5.56
C LEU A 29 -9.49 -9.35 -5.09
N SER A 30 -10.14 -10.45 -5.48
CA SER A 30 -9.73 -11.80 -5.07
C SER A 30 -8.38 -12.25 -5.64
N TYR A 31 -7.94 -11.64 -6.75
CA TYR A 31 -6.63 -11.91 -7.33
C TYR A 31 -5.49 -11.34 -6.47
N PHE A 32 -5.76 -10.28 -5.72
CA PHE A 32 -4.80 -9.61 -4.84
C PHE A 32 -5.00 -10.02 -3.38
N LYS A 33 -4.54 -11.23 -3.03
CA LYS A 33 -4.70 -11.82 -1.69
C LYS A 33 -4.17 -10.95 -0.55
N ASN A 34 -3.19 -10.11 -0.85
CA ASN A 34 -2.54 -9.21 0.11
C ASN A 34 -3.08 -7.77 0.04
N GLY A 35 -4.17 -7.54 -0.69
CA GLY A 35 -4.71 -6.19 -0.88
C GLY A 35 -4.12 -5.45 -2.07
N ILE A 36 -4.65 -4.26 -2.31
CA ILE A 36 -4.26 -3.38 -3.43
C ILE A 36 -3.58 -2.12 -2.87
N LYS A 37 -2.53 -1.68 -3.55
CA LYS A 37 -1.83 -0.42 -3.25
C LYS A 37 -2.18 0.61 -4.32
N TYR A 38 -2.66 1.78 -3.90
CA TYR A 38 -2.82 2.93 -4.80
C TYR A 38 -1.65 3.88 -4.60
N LEU A 39 -0.95 4.15 -5.69
CA LEU A 39 0.17 5.09 -5.73
C LEU A 39 -0.31 6.42 -6.29
N GLN A 40 0.16 7.52 -5.71
CA GLN A 40 -0.12 8.85 -6.23
C GLN A 40 0.76 9.09 -7.47
N GLY A 41 0.15 9.58 -8.55
CA GLY A 41 0.82 9.80 -9.83
C GLY A 41 0.19 9.00 -10.97
N GLY A 42 0.89 8.93 -12.10
CA GLY A 42 0.44 8.25 -13.31
C GLY A 42 1.51 8.23 -14.39
N ALA A 43 1.15 7.82 -15.60
CA ALA A 43 2.07 7.82 -16.75
C ALA A 43 2.68 9.22 -17.02
N ALA A 44 1.93 10.29 -16.76
CA ALA A 44 2.40 11.67 -16.91
C ALA A 44 3.37 12.13 -15.80
N SER A 45 3.32 11.53 -14.61
CA SER A 45 4.25 11.83 -13.50
C SER A 45 5.43 10.86 -13.45
N GLY A 46 5.60 10.02 -14.48
CA GLY A 46 6.66 9.04 -14.57
C GLY A 46 6.56 7.96 -13.50
N PHE A 47 5.88 6.85 -13.78
CA PHE A 47 6.27 5.57 -13.17
C PHE A 47 7.66 5.20 -13.71
N ASN A 48 8.68 5.96 -13.28
CA ASN A 48 10.05 5.69 -13.61
C ASN A 48 10.53 4.57 -12.70
N HIS A 49 11.33 3.69 -13.30
CA HIS A 49 12.07 2.67 -12.61
C HIS A 49 12.96 3.31 -11.54
N VAL A 50 12.95 2.78 -10.31
CA VAL A 50 13.81 3.30 -9.23
C VAL A 50 15.21 2.77 -9.48
N ASP A 51 16.14 3.64 -9.87
CA ASP A 51 17.55 3.29 -10.01
C ASP A 51 18.19 3.11 -8.61
N GLU A 52 19.18 2.22 -8.52
CA GLU A 52 19.83 1.80 -7.26
C GLU A 52 20.45 2.95 -6.44
N ASN A 53 20.70 4.11 -7.07
CA ASN A 53 21.29 5.30 -6.45
C ASN A 53 20.27 6.24 -5.75
N GLU A 54 18.97 5.91 -5.77
CA GLU A 54 17.93 6.80 -5.21
C GLU A 54 17.63 6.57 -3.71
N PHE A 55 18.27 5.60 -3.04
CA PHE A 55 18.14 5.47 -1.58
C PHE A 55 18.69 6.69 -0.83
N ASP A 56 19.73 7.34 -1.36
CA ASP A 56 20.32 8.55 -0.77
C ASP A 56 19.39 9.77 -0.89
N ASN A 57 18.41 9.74 -1.80
CA ASN A 57 17.40 10.79 -2.01
C ASN A 57 15.96 10.27 -1.84
N TRP A 58 15.77 9.24 -0.99
CA TRP A 58 14.45 8.65 -0.79
C TRP A 58 13.48 9.67 -0.21
N THR A 59 12.39 9.94 -0.93
CA THR A 59 11.30 10.78 -0.43
C THR A 59 10.32 9.91 0.37
N PRO A 60 10.11 10.19 1.67
CA PRO A 60 9.18 9.44 2.50
C PRO A 60 7.78 9.38 1.90
N ARG A 61 7.16 8.20 1.94
CA ARG A 61 5.80 7.98 1.43
C ARG A 61 4.90 7.45 2.54
N LEU A 62 3.76 8.09 2.74
CA LEU A 62 2.78 7.66 3.72
C LEU A 62 1.63 6.92 3.02
N PHE A 63 1.24 5.79 3.58
CA PHE A 63 0.11 5.01 3.11
C PHE A 63 -0.92 4.87 4.23
N GLN A 64 -2.16 5.25 3.95
CA GLN A 64 -3.32 4.96 4.79
C GLN A 64 -3.89 3.60 4.37
N CYS A 65 -3.98 2.66 5.30
CA CYS A 65 -4.50 1.34 5.02
C CYS A 65 -5.87 1.15 5.67
N LYS A 66 -6.87 0.81 4.84
CA LYS A 66 -8.26 0.64 5.24
C LYS A 66 -8.85 -0.67 4.75
N GLY A 67 -9.78 -1.22 5.53
CA GLY A 67 -10.74 -2.20 5.05
C GLY A 67 -10.68 -3.53 5.79
N LYS A 68 -11.86 -4.00 6.22
CA LYS A 68 -12.01 -5.20 7.05
C LYS A 68 -11.67 -6.51 6.33
N ARG A 69 -12.11 -6.71 5.07
CA ARG A 69 -11.89 -7.97 4.32
C ARG A 69 -10.80 -7.85 3.27
N ASN A 70 -10.85 -6.82 2.45
CA ASN A 70 -9.84 -6.52 1.44
C ASN A 70 -9.18 -5.21 1.83
N VAL A 71 -7.96 -5.28 2.35
CA VAL A 71 -7.20 -4.08 2.73
C VAL A 71 -6.75 -3.36 1.47
N ARG A 72 -6.93 -2.05 1.46
CA ARG A 72 -6.42 -1.14 0.44
C ARG A 72 -5.47 -0.18 1.14
N CYS A 73 -4.26 -0.03 0.61
CA CYS A 73 -3.31 0.96 1.11
C CYS A 73 -3.18 2.07 0.07
N ALA A 74 -3.71 3.25 0.39
CA ALA A 74 -3.69 4.41 -0.47
C ALA A 74 -2.56 5.34 -0.06
N GLN A 75 -1.76 5.80 -1.02
CA GLN A 75 -0.77 6.83 -0.76
C GLN A 75 -1.48 8.15 -0.42
N VAL A 76 -1.07 8.76 0.68
CA VAL A 76 -1.57 10.05 1.18
C VAL A 76 -0.40 11.02 1.32
N ALA A 77 -0.70 12.30 1.57
CA ALA A 77 0.34 13.28 1.84
C ALA A 77 1.13 12.86 3.08
N CYS A 78 2.46 12.94 3.01
CA CYS A 78 3.36 12.61 4.12
C CYS A 78 3.38 13.75 5.14
N GLU A 79 2.23 13.98 5.77
CA GLU A 79 2.00 15.05 6.74
C GLU A 79 1.10 14.56 7.87
N ARG A 80 1.29 15.13 9.06
CA ARG A 80 0.48 14.83 10.26
C ARG A 80 -1.03 14.90 10.01
N ALA A 81 -1.49 15.86 9.22
CA ALA A 81 -2.91 16.08 8.94
C ALA A 81 -3.58 14.90 8.21
N SER A 82 -2.79 14.00 7.61
CA SER A 82 -3.29 12.78 6.97
C SER A 82 -3.54 11.64 7.97
N LEU A 83 -2.94 11.68 9.17
CA LEU A 83 -3.10 10.65 10.20
C LEU A 83 -4.46 10.75 10.91
N ASN A 84 -4.95 9.62 11.40
CA ASN A 84 -6.10 9.52 12.31
C ASN A 84 -5.95 8.30 13.22
N LEU A 85 -6.64 8.30 14.36
CA LEU A 85 -6.51 7.22 15.34
C LEU A 85 -7.26 5.93 14.99
N GLY A 86 -8.14 5.95 13.99
CA GLY A 86 -8.98 4.81 13.61
C GLY A 86 -8.35 3.86 12.59
N ASP A 87 -7.31 4.29 11.87
CA ASP A 87 -6.70 3.54 10.79
C ASP A 87 -5.25 3.14 11.09
N VAL A 88 -4.73 2.19 10.31
CA VAL A 88 -3.30 1.84 10.33
C VAL A 88 -2.58 2.54 9.19
N PHE A 89 -1.39 3.06 9.47
CA PHE A 89 -0.57 3.75 8.48
C PHE A 89 0.77 3.06 8.28
N ILE A 90 1.31 3.14 7.06
CA ILE A 90 2.67 2.70 6.73
C ILE A 90 3.45 3.92 6.26
N LEU A 91 4.54 4.25 6.96
CA LEU A 91 5.51 5.26 6.54
C LEU A 91 6.73 4.53 5.96
N ASP A 92 6.95 4.75 4.67
CA ASP A 92 8.01 4.13 3.88
C ASP A 92 9.16 5.13 3.68
N CYS A 93 10.26 4.90 4.39
CA CYS A 93 11.50 5.69 4.32
C CYS A 93 12.63 4.93 3.60
N GLY A 94 12.29 3.93 2.79
CA GLY A 94 13.25 3.16 2.00
C GLY A 94 13.90 2.06 2.84
N ALA A 95 14.93 2.39 3.62
CA ALA A 95 15.64 1.42 4.46
C ALA A 95 14.84 1.06 5.74
N ASP A 96 14.08 2.02 6.26
CA ASP A 96 13.25 1.88 7.44
C ASP A 96 11.78 2.05 7.06
N ILE A 97 10.93 1.15 7.56
CA ILE A 97 9.49 1.16 7.34
C ILE A 97 8.81 1.14 8.71
N TYR A 98 8.02 2.18 8.99
CA TYR A 98 7.25 2.29 10.23
C TYR A 98 5.80 1.91 9.96
N VAL A 99 5.27 0.99 10.76
CA VAL A 99 3.85 0.61 10.76
C VAL A 99 3.21 1.21 11.99
N TRP A 100 2.48 2.30 11.80
CA TRP A 100 1.85 3.06 12.87
C TRP A 100 0.45 2.50 13.16
N MET A 101 0.26 1.93 14.35
CA MET A 101 -0.96 1.28 14.81
C MET A 101 -1.52 2.00 16.05
N PRO A 102 -2.32 3.05 15.88
CA PRO A 102 -2.97 3.71 17.01
C PRO A 102 -3.94 2.74 17.72
N PRO A 103 -4.22 2.97 19.02
CA PRO A 103 -4.98 2.04 19.86
C PRO A 103 -6.41 1.79 19.37
N ASP A 104 -7.02 2.77 18.68
CA ASP A 104 -8.38 2.68 18.15
C ASP A 104 -8.45 2.00 16.77
N SER A 105 -7.32 1.54 16.21
CA SER A 105 -7.27 0.87 14.91
C SER A 105 -7.79 -0.57 14.94
N GLY A 106 -8.42 -1.00 13.84
CA GLY A 106 -9.07 -2.31 13.75
C GLY A 106 -8.09 -3.49 13.86
N ARG A 107 -8.33 -4.44 14.78
CA ARG A 107 -7.49 -5.64 14.98
C ARG A 107 -7.19 -6.43 13.69
N LEU A 108 -8.20 -6.57 12.81
CA LEU A 108 -8.03 -7.29 11.53
C LEU A 108 -7.19 -6.51 10.52
N GLU A 109 -7.22 -5.19 10.59
CA GLU A 109 -6.44 -4.31 9.73
C GLU A 109 -4.98 -4.40 10.14
N ARG A 110 -4.68 -4.27 11.43
CA ARG A 110 -3.33 -4.42 11.99
C ARG A 110 -2.60 -5.69 11.50
N ILE A 111 -3.25 -6.85 11.55
CA ILE A 111 -2.67 -8.13 11.07
C ILE A 111 -2.41 -8.12 9.56
N LYS A 112 -3.32 -7.54 8.78
CA LYS A 112 -3.21 -7.54 7.32
C LYS A 112 -2.22 -6.50 6.82
N VAL A 113 -2.19 -5.34 7.46
CA VAL A 113 -1.26 -4.25 7.17
C VAL A 113 0.16 -4.74 7.42
N LEU A 114 0.43 -5.45 8.52
CA LEU A 114 1.74 -6.08 8.74
C LEU A 114 2.18 -6.92 7.53
N LYS A 115 1.30 -7.78 7.00
CA LYS A 115 1.59 -8.56 5.79
C LYS A 115 1.81 -7.69 4.55
N CYS A 116 1.06 -6.60 4.41
CA CYS A 116 1.25 -5.61 3.35
C CYS A 116 2.61 -4.92 3.47
N SER A 117 3.00 -4.53 4.68
CA SER A 117 4.28 -3.87 4.97
C SER A 117 5.44 -4.78 4.61
N PHE A 118 5.41 -6.06 4.98
CA PHE A 118 6.40 -7.04 4.50
C PHE A 118 6.46 -7.14 2.98
N HIS A 119 5.32 -7.03 2.29
CA HIS A 119 5.31 -7.08 0.82
C HIS A 119 5.89 -5.81 0.19
N ILE A 120 5.55 -4.64 0.73
CA ILE A 120 6.13 -3.34 0.30
C ILE A 120 7.64 -3.38 0.48
N SER A 121 8.08 -3.87 1.65
CA SER A 121 9.48 -4.02 1.99
C SER A 121 10.22 -4.97 1.03
N MET A 122 9.58 -6.05 0.59
CA MET A 122 10.10 -6.96 -0.44
C MET A 122 10.05 -6.39 -1.86
N GLN A 123 9.07 -5.56 -2.22
CA GLN A 123 8.97 -4.97 -3.56
C GLN A 123 10.10 -3.99 -3.84
N LEU A 124 10.54 -3.22 -2.84
CA LEU A 124 11.72 -2.36 -2.95
C LEU A 124 12.97 -3.16 -3.36
N GLN A 125 13.07 -4.43 -2.97
CA GLN A 125 14.18 -5.31 -3.31
C GLN A 125 14.11 -5.90 -4.73
N ASN A 126 12.92 -5.94 -5.34
CA ASN A 126 12.72 -6.54 -6.67
C ASN A 126 12.79 -5.52 -7.82
N ASN A 127 12.69 -4.22 -7.50
CA ASN A 127 12.86 -3.14 -8.47
C ASN A 127 14.33 -2.76 -8.71
N SER A 128 15.33 -3.39 -8.07
CA SER A 128 16.71 -3.32 -8.57
C SER A 128 16.79 -4.18 -9.85
N LEU A 129 16.76 -3.54 -11.02
CA LEU A 129 16.49 -4.07 -12.38
C LEU A 129 17.19 -5.39 -12.79
N LEU A 130 18.28 -5.81 -12.14
CA LEU A 130 19.30 -6.65 -12.75
C LEU A 130 19.91 -7.64 -11.75
N LYS A 131 19.17 -8.68 -11.33
CA LYS A 131 19.83 -9.98 -11.08
C LYS A 131 20.16 -10.63 -12.42
N GLY A 132 20.93 -9.93 -13.26
CA GLY A 132 21.64 -10.61 -14.32
C GLY A 132 22.42 -11.75 -13.68
N MET A 133 22.34 -12.94 -14.26
CA MET A 133 23.25 -14.06 -14.02
C MET A 133 22.88 -14.99 -12.84
N ARG A 134 22.65 -16.25 -13.22
CA ARG A 134 22.22 -17.42 -12.44
C ARG A 134 23.22 -17.91 -11.36
N GLN A 135 24.08 -17.08 -10.76
CA GLN A 135 25.10 -17.56 -9.80
C GLN A 135 25.24 -16.76 -8.48
N ALA A 136 24.61 -15.61 -8.31
CA ALA A 136 24.75 -14.80 -7.09
C ALA A 136 23.89 -15.26 -5.89
N GLN A 137 23.16 -16.39 -6.00
CA GLN A 137 22.35 -16.92 -4.88
C GLN A 137 23.21 -17.32 -3.67
N SER A 138 24.50 -17.64 -3.86
CA SER A 138 25.39 -18.14 -2.80
C SER A 138 26.20 -17.06 -2.07
N ILE A 139 26.22 -15.81 -2.54
CA ILE A 139 26.94 -14.69 -1.89
C ILE A 139 25.94 -13.77 -1.14
N ARG A 140 24.63 -13.93 -1.42
CA ARG A 140 23.54 -13.07 -0.96
C ARG A 140 23.34 -13.00 0.55
N ASP A 141 23.97 -13.89 1.32
CA ASP A 141 23.85 -13.91 2.77
C ASP A 141 24.86 -12.98 3.49
N GLN A 142 25.88 -12.46 2.80
CA GLN A 142 26.99 -11.77 3.49
C GLN A 142 27.14 -10.27 3.25
N GLU A 143 26.68 -9.68 2.14
CA GLU A 143 26.95 -8.26 1.86
C GLU A 143 25.72 -7.53 1.30
N ARG A 144 24.89 -7.07 2.24
CA ARG A 144 23.75 -6.14 2.18
C ARG A 144 23.20 -5.68 0.81
N CYS A 145 21.98 -6.14 0.51
CA CYS A 145 20.83 -5.28 0.22
C CYS A 145 19.73 -5.66 1.23
N GLY A 146 19.97 -5.30 2.51
CA GLY A 146 19.34 -5.90 3.68
C GLY A 146 17.82 -5.84 3.69
N THR A 147 17.20 -6.76 4.45
CA THR A 147 15.79 -6.65 4.83
C THR A 147 15.55 -5.25 5.41
N PRO A 148 14.70 -4.40 4.81
CA PRO A 148 14.35 -3.12 5.41
C PRO A 148 13.83 -3.33 6.84
N ASN A 149 14.23 -2.45 7.74
CA ASN A 149 13.87 -2.57 9.15
C ASN A 149 12.38 -2.24 9.30
N LEU A 150 11.61 -3.21 9.80
CA LEU A 150 10.20 -3.01 10.06
C LEU A 150 9.99 -2.62 11.52
N HIS A 151 9.63 -1.36 11.74
CA HIS A 151 9.34 -0.80 13.06
C HIS A 151 7.83 -0.81 13.28
N CYS A 152 7.34 -1.64 14.19
CA CYS A 152 5.91 -1.73 14.50
C CYS A 152 5.59 -0.85 15.70
N LEU A 153 4.92 0.28 15.48
CA LEU A 153 4.57 1.24 16.51
C LEU A 153 3.16 0.93 17.02
N ASP A 154 3.08 0.20 18.12
CA ASP A 154 1.82 -0.22 18.76
C ASP A 154 1.72 0.35 20.17
N GLU A 155 2.64 -0.06 21.05
CA GLU A 155 2.70 0.50 22.41
C GLU A 155 3.34 1.89 22.42
N ASP A 156 4.30 2.12 21.52
CA ASP A 156 5.05 3.37 21.34
C ASP A 156 4.51 4.24 20.19
N TRP A 157 3.25 4.02 19.80
CA TRP A 157 2.59 4.73 18.70
C TRP A 157 2.64 6.27 18.84
N ASP A 158 2.67 6.80 20.06
CA ASP A 158 2.69 8.22 20.37
C ASP A 158 4.06 8.74 20.84
N THR A 159 5.01 7.87 21.18
CA THR A 159 6.28 8.25 21.81
C THR A 159 7.51 8.07 20.93
N ASN A 160 7.40 7.40 19.78
CA ASN A 160 8.52 7.14 18.89
C ASN A 160 9.09 8.42 18.24
N GLU A 161 10.24 8.89 18.71
CA GLU A 161 10.87 10.14 18.25
C GLU A 161 11.25 10.14 16.76
N GLU A 162 11.71 9.00 16.23
CA GLU A 162 12.14 8.90 14.83
C GLU A 162 10.95 9.08 13.88
N PHE A 163 9.85 8.38 14.14
CA PHE A 163 8.62 8.52 13.38
C PHE A 163 8.09 9.96 13.45
N TRP A 164 8.01 10.53 14.66
CA TRP A 164 7.48 11.88 14.82
C TRP A 164 8.38 12.94 14.23
N SER A 165 9.71 12.76 14.23
CA SER A 165 10.65 13.68 13.55
C SER A 165 10.32 13.80 12.05
N ILE A 166 9.98 12.69 11.40
CA ILE A 166 9.59 12.66 9.99
C ILE A 166 8.20 13.27 9.77
N MET A 167 7.29 13.07 10.72
CA MET A 167 5.91 13.57 10.64
C MET A 167 5.73 15.03 11.10
N GLY A 168 6.80 15.71 11.52
CA GLY A 168 6.79 17.13 11.91
C GLY A 168 6.75 17.43 13.42
N GLY A 169 7.09 16.46 14.28
CA GLY A 169 7.27 16.61 15.73
C GLY A 169 6.17 16.03 16.63
N CYS A 170 6.49 15.79 17.91
CA CYS A 170 5.61 15.15 18.91
C CYS A 170 4.67 16.13 19.65
N GLU A 171 4.88 17.44 19.56
CA GLU A 171 4.28 18.45 20.46
C GLU A 171 2.76 18.63 20.38
N GLN A 172 2.05 17.94 19.47
CA GLN A 172 0.62 18.20 19.19
C GLN A 172 -0.26 16.95 19.06
N LEU A 173 0.06 15.84 19.75
CA LEU A 173 -0.72 14.57 19.70
C LEU A 173 -2.25 14.76 19.86
N GLY A 174 -2.68 15.82 20.57
CA GLY A 174 -4.09 16.18 20.74
C GLY A 174 -4.83 16.64 19.47
N ASP A 175 -4.14 16.96 18.37
CA ASP A 175 -4.76 17.45 17.13
C ASP A 175 -4.99 16.34 16.08
N LEU A 176 -4.77 15.06 16.43
CA LEU A 176 -5.05 13.95 15.52
C LEU A 176 -6.56 13.76 15.33
N LYS A 177 -6.96 13.47 14.09
CA LYS A 177 -8.36 13.19 13.75
C LYS A 177 -8.86 11.99 14.55
N SER A 178 -10.06 12.13 15.09
CA SER A 178 -10.76 11.02 15.72
C SER A 178 -11.06 9.92 14.70
N PRO A 179 -11.36 8.68 15.11
CA PRO A 179 -11.79 7.62 14.20
C PRO A 179 -13.01 8.01 13.35
N GLN A 180 -13.89 8.88 13.86
CA GLN A 180 -15.09 9.33 13.16
C GLN A 180 -14.76 10.32 12.04
N ASP A 181 -13.77 11.18 12.27
CA ASP A 181 -13.28 12.16 11.29
C ASP A 181 -12.32 11.54 10.26
N GLY A 182 -11.84 10.30 10.54
CA GLY A 182 -11.07 9.48 9.62
C GLY A 182 -11.89 8.92 8.44
N GLY A 183 -13.22 8.95 8.53
CA GLY A 183 -14.16 8.48 7.51
C GLY A 183 -14.60 7.02 7.71
N ASP A 184 -15.89 6.77 7.49
CA ASP A 184 -16.56 5.50 7.82
C ASP A 184 -16.29 4.36 6.81
N ASP A 185 -15.91 3.20 7.35
CA ASP A 185 -15.72 1.93 6.62
C ASP A 185 -17.02 1.30 6.10
N SER A 186 -18.19 1.78 6.53
CA SER A 186 -19.48 1.13 6.32
C SER A 186 -19.91 1.06 4.86
N ASP A 187 -19.63 2.07 4.06
CA ASP A 187 -20.03 2.14 2.64
C ASP A 187 -19.12 1.36 1.68
N PHE A 188 -18.03 0.79 2.20
CA PHE A 188 -17.07 -0.01 1.43
C PHE A 188 -17.64 -1.33 0.90
N TRP A 189 -18.80 -1.74 1.42
CA TRP A 189 -19.42 -3.05 1.21
C TRP A 189 -20.58 -3.08 0.24
N ARG A 190 -20.89 -2.01 -0.52
CA ARG A 190 -21.96 -2.08 -1.53
C ARG A 190 -21.60 -3.08 -2.63
N VAL A 191 -21.95 -4.34 -2.36
CA VAL A 191 -21.97 -5.43 -3.32
C VAL A 191 -22.96 -5.01 -4.40
N ASN A 192 -22.46 -4.63 -5.57
CA ASN A 192 -23.30 -4.53 -6.77
C ASN A 192 -23.75 -5.95 -7.14
N LYS A 193 -24.77 -6.46 -6.46
CA LYS A 193 -25.65 -7.51 -6.96
C LYS A 193 -26.58 -6.88 -8.00
N LYS A 194 -26.03 -6.35 -9.10
CA LYS A 194 -26.84 -6.17 -10.30
C LYS A 194 -26.70 -7.46 -11.11
N PRO A 195 -27.79 -8.17 -11.42
CA PRO A 195 -27.72 -9.28 -12.36
C PRO A 195 -27.18 -8.72 -13.68
N LEU A 196 -26.03 -9.22 -14.11
CA LEU A 196 -25.49 -8.95 -15.43
C LEU A 196 -26.45 -9.56 -16.45
N VAL A 197 -27.29 -8.72 -17.07
CA VAL A 197 -28.08 -9.15 -18.22
C VAL A 197 -27.14 -9.10 -19.42
N LEU A 198 -26.73 -10.29 -19.87
CA LEU A 198 -26.12 -10.48 -21.19
C LEU A 198 -27.17 -10.12 -22.25
N THR A 199 -26.96 -9.02 -22.96
CA THR A 199 -27.64 -8.77 -24.23
C THR A 199 -26.72 -9.23 -25.35
N ARG A 200 -27.28 -10.06 -26.24
CA ARG A 200 -26.62 -10.62 -27.43
C ARG A 200 -26.46 -9.55 -28.50
#